data_AF-A0A9W8MGR2-F1
#
_entry.id   AF-A0A9W8MGR2-F1
#
_cell.length_a   1.000
_cell.length_b   1.000
_cell.length_c   1.000
_cell.angle_alpha   90.00
_cell.angle_beta   90.00
_cell.angle_gamma   90.00
#
_symmetry.space_group_name_H-M   'P 1'
#
loop_
_entity.id
_entity.type
_entity.pdbx_description
1 polymer ?
#
loop_
_entity_poly.entity_id
_entity_poly.type
_entity_poly.pdbx_seq_one_letter_code
_entity_poly.pdbx_strand_id
1 'polypeptide(L)'
;MVFPDFGTPSANEVVAHLKELARLSLSHGSVVLPDLKATYEWLNEHTSYLGSLRPELQESRIFLNVDDPSSEAWRWSTARQMAFGTRDVGQIQGVRQFLSSFPDLLKAAGVLEAFYPPIDVRIPDERDLLNQYRNGFSKLRTMNRFVDVIFTPEEEDSSPGVTDACLPLLCGHRTFLSVCNPHFEDRFTGGYADSQGDQTSDNGLLNISLPASSFAIKTALDYLYTGQVLDREEPIELEDLLQTLELSGYLQIDGLFHLAQREVVERQLVDPLNFPDVRHRAAAIDADALTQWCDKYETRNREYIRVTTG
;
A
#
# COMPACT_ATOMS: atom_id res chain seq x y z
N MET A 1 -34.45 47.85 37.05
CA MET A 1 -34.09 46.81 36.06
C MET A 1 -34.70 47.23 34.74
N VAL A 2 -33.85 47.49 33.76
CA VAL A 2 -34.19 47.94 32.42
C VAL A 2 -34.52 46.69 31.60
N PHE A 3 -35.60 46.72 30.81
CA PHE A 3 -36.10 45.60 30.03
C PHE A 3 -35.01 45.04 29.09
N PRO A 4 -34.54 43.79 29.27
CA PRO A 4 -33.46 43.22 28.46
C PRO A 4 -33.83 42.98 26.99
N ASP A 5 -35.12 43.05 26.66
CA ASP A 5 -35.66 42.85 25.30
C ASP A 5 -35.97 44.16 24.56
N PHE A 6 -35.66 45.32 25.16
CA PHE A 6 -35.96 46.61 24.55
C PHE A 6 -34.84 47.00 23.57
N GLY A 7 -35.07 46.79 22.27
CA GLY A 7 -34.14 47.15 21.19
C GLY A 7 -33.63 45.98 20.35
N THR A 8 -33.94 44.73 20.74
CA THR A 8 -33.67 43.54 19.94
C THR A 8 -34.86 43.24 19.03
N PRO A 9 -34.68 43.22 17.69
CA PRO A 9 -35.78 42.92 16.77
C PRO A 9 -36.21 41.46 16.91
N SER A 10 -37.50 41.20 16.76
CA SER A 10 -38.03 39.83 16.72
C SER A 10 -37.72 39.15 15.39
N ALA A 11 -37.66 37.82 15.37
CA ALA A 11 -37.42 37.05 14.16
C ALA A 11 -38.44 37.37 13.04
N ASN A 12 -39.70 37.64 13.39
CA ASN A 12 -40.74 38.05 12.45
C ASN A 12 -40.43 39.40 11.79
N GLU A 13 -39.99 40.38 12.58
CA GLU A 13 -39.62 41.70 12.08
C GLU A 13 -38.40 41.62 11.16
N VAL A 14 -37.41 40.80 11.51
CA VAL A 14 -36.22 40.60 10.68
C VAL A 14 -36.53 39.88 9.37
N VAL A 15 -37.41 38.86 9.39
CA VAL A 15 -37.87 38.20 8.14
C VAL A 15 -38.71 39.14 7.28
N ALA A 16 -39.57 39.97 7.89
CA ALA A 16 -40.31 41.00 7.15
C ALA A 16 -39.37 42.05 6.52
N HIS A 17 -38.33 42.46 7.27
CA HIS A 17 -37.29 43.36 6.76
C HIS A 17 -36.55 42.73 5.57
N LEU A 18 -36.15 41.45 5.68
CA LEU A 18 -35.51 40.71 4.60
C LEU A 18 -36.37 40.66 3.32
N LYS A 19 -37.69 40.48 3.45
CA LYS A 19 -38.62 40.52 2.30
C LYS A 19 -38.64 41.89 1.62
N GLU A 20 -38.63 42.97 2.40
CA GLU A 20 -38.55 44.32 1.84
C GLU A 20 -37.20 44.59 1.19
N LEU A 21 -36.08 44.15 1.78
CA LEU A 21 -34.76 44.23 1.16
C LEU A 21 -34.71 43.48 -0.17
N ALA A 22 -35.28 42.27 -0.23
CA ALA A 22 -35.39 41.50 -1.46
C ALA A 22 -36.20 42.25 -2.53
N ARG A 23 -37.29 42.93 -2.15
CA ARG A 23 -38.10 43.75 -3.07
C ARG A 23 -37.36 45.00 -3.55
N LEU A 24 -36.70 45.73 -2.65
CA LEU A 24 -35.94 46.95 -2.95
C LEU A 24 -34.72 46.67 -3.84
N SER A 25 -34.14 45.47 -3.71
CA SER A 25 -32.99 45.06 -4.52
C SER A 25 -33.24 45.05 -6.03
N LEU A 26 -34.50 44.93 -6.46
CA LEU A 26 -34.89 44.97 -7.87
C LEU A 26 -34.52 46.30 -8.55
N SER A 27 -34.40 47.38 -7.80
CA SER A 27 -34.03 48.70 -8.30
C SER A 27 -32.67 49.18 -7.78
N HIS A 28 -32.23 48.70 -6.62
CA HIS A 28 -31.04 49.22 -5.91
C HIS A 28 -30.19 48.13 -5.25
N GLY A 29 -29.94 47.00 -5.92
CA GLY A 29 -29.20 45.84 -5.38
C GLY A 29 -27.90 46.19 -4.64
N SER A 30 -26.99 46.94 -5.27
CA SER A 30 -25.69 47.27 -4.66
C SER A 30 -25.79 48.09 -3.36
N VAL A 31 -26.85 48.89 -3.20
CA VAL A 31 -27.07 49.74 -2.01
C VAL A 31 -27.57 48.91 -0.83
N VAL A 32 -28.39 47.88 -1.09
CA VAL A 32 -29.01 47.05 -0.04
C VAL A 32 -28.16 45.85 0.38
N LEU A 33 -27.06 45.58 -0.31
CA LEU A 33 -26.19 44.42 -0.04
C LEU A 33 -25.63 44.39 1.40
N PRO A 34 -25.14 45.50 1.99
CA PRO A 34 -24.66 45.49 3.37
C PRO A 34 -25.76 45.13 4.37
N ASP A 35 -26.95 45.72 4.22
CA ASP A 35 -28.11 45.47 5.09
C ASP A 35 -28.62 44.04 4.94
N LEU A 36 -28.59 43.50 3.71
CA LEU A 36 -28.93 42.11 3.42
C LEU A 36 -27.98 41.15 4.15
N LYS A 37 -26.68 41.43 4.09
CA LYS A 37 -25.66 40.60 4.74
C LYS A 37 -25.83 40.61 6.26
N ALA A 38 -26.00 41.79 6.86
CA ALA A 38 -26.25 41.93 8.29
C ALA A 38 -27.54 41.21 8.72
N THR A 39 -28.58 41.26 7.88
CA THR A 39 -29.84 40.54 8.13
C THR A 39 -29.65 39.02 8.11
N TYR A 40 -28.89 38.49 7.14
CA TYR A 40 -28.56 37.06 7.10
C TYR A 40 -27.68 36.63 8.26
N GLU A 41 -26.68 37.43 8.63
CA GLU A 41 -25.81 37.20 9.79
C GLU A 41 -26.65 37.10 11.06
N TRP A 42 -27.54 38.07 11.31
CA TRP A 42 -28.43 38.06 12.46
C TRP A 42 -29.32 36.82 12.50
N LEU A 43 -29.94 36.46 11.36
CA LEU A 43 -30.81 35.28 11.27
C LEU A 43 -30.03 33.97 11.45
N ASN A 44 -28.78 33.91 10.99
CA ASN A 44 -27.91 32.76 11.17
C ASN A 44 -27.47 32.59 12.64
N GLU A 45 -27.32 33.67 13.38
CA GLU A 45 -27.01 33.64 14.82
C GLU A 45 -28.23 33.29 15.69
N HIS A 46 -29.45 33.57 15.23
CA HIS A 46 -30.69 33.44 16.01
C HIS A 46 -31.65 32.34 15.49
N THR A 47 -31.09 31.21 15.06
CA THR A 47 -31.85 30.12 14.41
C THR A 47 -32.88 29.41 15.27
N SER A 48 -32.75 29.46 16.61
CA SER A 48 -33.69 28.85 17.55
C SER A 48 -35.13 29.37 17.38
N TYR A 49 -35.30 30.61 16.92
CA TYR A 49 -36.60 31.24 16.73
C TYR A 49 -37.17 31.03 15.31
N LEU A 50 -36.37 30.49 14.38
CA LEU A 50 -36.76 30.31 12.98
C LEU A 50 -37.55 29.03 12.73
N GLY A 51 -37.55 28.09 13.68
CA GLY A 51 -38.30 26.84 13.55
C GLY A 51 -39.80 27.05 13.29
N SER A 52 -40.42 28.03 13.96
CA SER A 52 -41.83 28.40 13.75
C SER A 52 -42.08 29.13 12.43
N LEU A 53 -41.05 29.75 11.84
CA LEU A 53 -41.12 30.51 10.58
C LEU A 53 -40.70 29.69 9.37
N ARG A 54 -40.32 28.43 9.57
CA ARG A 54 -39.85 27.55 8.50
C ARG A 54 -40.80 27.48 7.29
N PRO A 55 -42.13 27.34 7.41
CA PRO A 55 -43.02 27.31 6.24
C PRO A 55 -42.95 28.61 5.42
N GLU A 56 -42.82 29.75 6.10
CA GLU A 56 -42.71 31.05 5.46
C GLU A 56 -41.36 31.23 4.76
N LEU A 57 -40.26 30.82 5.40
CA LEU A 57 -38.92 30.83 4.82
C LEU A 57 -38.80 29.87 3.63
N GLN A 58 -39.49 28.73 3.67
CA GLN A 58 -39.44 27.71 2.61
C GLN A 58 -40.03 28.17 1.28
N GLU A 59 -41.09 28.96 1.33
CA GLU A 59 -41.85 29.38 0.14
C GLU A 59 -41.47 30.80 -0.33
N SER A 60 -40.84 31.61 0.53
CA SER A 60 -40.42 32.97 0.19
C SER A 60 -39.15 32.99 -0.67
N ARG A 61 -39.15 33.79 -1.75
CA ARG A 61 -37.95 34.05 -2.59
C ARG A 61 -37.07 35.12 -1.96
N ILE A 62 -36.42 34.78 -0.86
CA ILE A 62 -35.67 35.70 0.00
C ILE A 62 -34.20 35.31 0.17
N PHE A 63 -33.73 34.27 -0.54
CA PHE A 63 -32.34 33.83 -0.50
C PHE A 63 -31.62 34.23 -1.78
N LEU A 64 -30.63 35.13 -1.68
CA LEU A 64 -29.83 35.59 -2.82
C LEU A 64 -28.78 34.52 -3.20
N ASN A 65 -29.13 33.59 -4.09
CA ASN A 65 -28.32 32.41 -4.41
C ASN A 65 -27.39 32.65 -5.61
N VAL A 66 -26.31 33.40 -5.38
CA VAL A 66 -25.27 33.79 -6.36
C VAL A 66 -23.88 33.51 -5.80
N ASP A 67 -22.84 33.44 -6.64
CA ASP A 67 -21.48 33.22 -6.16
C ASP A 67 -20.85 34.54 -5.69
N ASP A 68 -21.00 35.60 -6.47
CA ASP A 68 -20.57 36.96 -6.10
C ASP A 68 -21.66 38.01 -6.38
N PRO A 69 -22.31 38.57 -5.35
CA PRO A 69 -23.38 39.56 -5.52
C PRO A 69 -22.88 40.93 -6.01
N SER A 70 -21.57 41.18 -6.05
CA SER A 70 -21.01 42.45 -6.54
C SER A 70 -20.78 42.47 -8.05
N SER A 71 -20.63 41.29 -8.67
CA SER A 71 -20.35 41.15 -10.10
C SER A 71 -21.48 40.43 -10.87
N GLU A 72 -22.27 39.59 -10.19
CA GLU A 72 -23.32 38.80 -10.81
C GLU A 72 -24.72 39.46 -10.73
N ALA A 73 -25.58 39.09 -11.68
CA ALA A 73 -26.99 39.45 -11.62
C ALA A 73 -27.68 38.70 -10.48
N TRP A 74 -28.40 39.45 -9.63
CA TRP A 74 -29.01 38.90 -8.42
C TRP A 74 -30.10 37.89 -8.74
N ARG A 75 -29.92 36.66 -8.24
CA ARG A 75 -30.89 35.57 -8.36
C ARG A 75 -31.46 35.19 -7.00
N TRP A 76 -32.76 35.43 -6.82
CA TRP A 76 -33.48 35.09 -5.61
C TRP A 76 -34.13 33.71 -5.71
N SER A 77 -33.88 32.86 -4.72
CA SER A 77 -34.34 31.48 -4.65
C SER A 77 -35.13 31.23 -3.38
N THR A 78 -35.98 30.19 -3.39
CA THR A 78 -36.67 29.70 -2.20
C THR A 78 -35.82 28.60 -1.54
N ALA A 79 -35.94 28.40 -0.22
CA ALA A 79 -35.19 27.33 0.44
C ALA A 79 -35.57 25.94 -0.09
N ARG A 80 -36.83 25.74 -0.49
CA ARG A 80 -37.32 24.48 -1.10
C ARG A 80 -36.66 24.14 -2.44
N GLN A 81 -36.12 25.14 -3.13
CA GLN A 81 -35.43 24.98 -4.41
C GLN A 81 -33.91 24.92 -4.25
N MET A 82 -33.40 24.76 -3.03
CA MET A 82 -31.96 24.73 -2.77
C MET A 82 -31.52 23.45 -2.08
N ALA A 83 -30.29 23.04 -2.38
CA ALA A 83 -29.62 21.95 -1.68
C ALA A 83 -28.12 22.20 -1.52
N PHE A 84 -27.56 21.80 -0.38
CA PHE A 84 -26.13 21.79 -0.12
C PHE A 84 -25.43 20.65 -0.85
N GLY A 85 -24.16 20.86 -1.19
CA GLY A 85 -23.26 19.82 -1.68
C GLY A 85 -23.57 19.29 -3.09
N THR A 86 -24.53 19.88 -3.80
CA THR A 86 -24.90 19.48 -5.16
C THR A 86 -24.70 20.62 -6.16
N ARG A 87 -24.51 20.24 -7.42
CA ARG A 87 -24.73 21.12 -8.58
C ARG A 87 -26.23 21.33 -8.82
N ASP A 88 -26.58 22.27 -9.71
CA ASP A 88 -27.97 22.45 -10.13
C ASP A 88 -28.51 21.18 -10.82
N VAL A 89 -29.63 20.66 -10.34
CA VAL A 89 -30.30 19.46 -10.84
C VAL A 89 -31.79 19.72 -10.98
N GLY A 90 -32.27 19.84 -12.22
CA GLY A 90 -33.67 20.12 -12.52
C GLY A 90 -34.13 21.45 -11.92
N GLN A 91 -35.01 21.39 -10.92
CA GLN A 91 -35.52 22.57 -10.21
C GLN A 91 -34.75 22.89 -8.91
N ILE A 92 -33.84 22.01 -8.49
CA ILE A 92 -33.01 22.21 -7.30
C ILE A 92 -31.71 22.89 -7.71
N GLN A 93 -31.39 23.98 -7.04
CA GLN A 93 -30.16 24.74 -7.21
C GLN A 93 -29.18 24.38 -6.10
N GLY A 94 -27.91 24.24 -6.45
CA GLY A 94 -26.85 24.18 -5.45
C GLY A 94 -26.78 25.50 -4.68
N VAL A 95 -26.58 25.44 -3.37
CA VAL A 95 -26.25 26.64 -2.57
C VAL A 95 -24.92 27.22 -3.08
N ARG A 96 -24.95 28.49 -3.48
CA ARG A 96 -23.81 29.24 -4.03
C ARG A 96 -22.94 29.87 -2.96
N GLN A 97 -21.76 30.35 -3.37
CA GLN A 97 -20.72 30.82 -2.45
C GLN A 97 -21.17 31.96 -1.53
N PHE A 98 -22.03 32.88 -1.97
CA PHE A 98 -22.50 33.97 -1.10
C PHE A 98 -23.30 33.44 0.10
N LEU A 99 -24.20 32.48 -0.13
CA LEU A 99 -25.07 31.92 0.90
C LEU A 99 -24.38 30.83 1.74
N SER A 100 -23.24 30.29 1.28
CA SER A 100 -22.51 29.24 2.02
C SER A 100 -21.98 29.71 3.38
N SER A 101 -21.88 31.04 3.58
CA SER A 101 -21.51 31.66 4.86
C SER A 101 -22.62 31.66 5.91
N PHE A 102 -23.86 31.28 5.55
CA PHE A 102 -25.03 31.27 6.44
C PHE A 102 -25.66 29.87 6.56
N PRO A 103 -24.88 28.83 6.94
CA PRO A 103 -25.34 27.45 6.88
C PRO A 103 -26.49 27.15 7.85
N ASP A 104 -26.51 27.78 9.02
CA ASP A 104 -27.50 27.50 10.06
C ASP A 104 -28.86 28.10 9.71
N LEU A 105 -28.87 29.31 9.14
CA LEU A 105 -30.06 29.94 8.57
C LEU A 105 -30.68 29.05 7.49
N LEU A 106 -29.87 28.60 6.53
CA LEU A 106 -30.35 27.77 5.42
C LEU A 106 -30.89 26.42 5.90
N LYS A 107 -30.20 25.77 6.85
CA LYS A 107 -30.70 24.54 7.49
C LYS A 107 -32.02 24.78 8.23
N ALA A 108 -32.13 25.87 9.00
CA ALA A 108 -33.37 26.24 9.69
C ALA A 108 -34.52 26.56 8.72
N ALA A 109 -34.21 27.20 7.59
CA ALA A 109 -35.13 27.46 6.48
C ALA A 109 -35.50 26.18 5.70
N GLY A 110 -34.85 25.05 5.98
CA GLY A 110 -35.17 23.75 5.39
C GLY A 110 -34.59 23.52 4.00
N VAL A 111 -33.44 24.12 3.69
CA VAL A 111 -32.59 23.75 2.54
C VAL A 111 -32.16 22.28 2.69
N LEU A 112 -32.20 21.52 1.60
CA LEU A 112 -31.86 20.10 1.61
C LEU A 112 -30.34 19.90 1.65
N GLU A 113 -29.89 18.72 2.10
CA GLU A 113 -28.48 18.33 2.04
C GLU A 113 -28.35 17.11 1.14
N ALA A 114 -27.55 17.22 0.08
CA ALA A 114 -27.35 16.11 -0.85
C ALA A 114 -26.44 15.07 -0.21
N PHE A 115 -26.97 13.86 -0.01
CA PHE A 115 -26.21 12.73 0.46
C PHE A 115 -25.66 11.93 -0.73
N TYR A 116 -24.34 11.86 -0.85
CA TYR A 116 -23.65 11.00 -1.80
C TYR A 116 -23.08 9.79 -1.05
N PRO A 117 -23.62 8.58 -1.26
CA PRO A 117 -23.07 7.39 -0.60
C PRO A 117 -21.61 7.21 -1.05
N PRO A 118 -20.69 6.89 -0.12
CA PRO A 118 -19.32 6.56 -0.50
C PRO A 118 -19.32 5.30 -1.37
N ILE A 119 -18.45 5.28 -2.39
CA ILE A 119 -18.16 4.07 -3.14
C ILE A 119 -16.93 3.42 -2.51
N ASP A 120 -17.08 2.17 -2.05
CA ASP A 120 -15.95 1.37 -1.58
C ASP A 120 -15.23 0.73 -2.76
N VAL A 121 -14.39 1.52 -3.44
CA VAL A 121 -13.48 0.99 -4.47
C VAL A 121 -12.14 0.70 -3.80
N ARG A 122 -11.84 -0.59 -3.63
CA ARG A 122 -10.49 -1.01 -3.25
C ARG A 122 -9.54 -0.78 -4.42
N ILE A 123 -8.76 0.28 -4.34
CA ILE A 123 -7.62 0.52 -5.22
C ILE A 123 -6.51 -0.44 -4.77
N PRO A 124 -5.97 -1.32 -5.64
CA PRO A 124 -4.84 -2.16 -5.30
C PRO A 124 -3.70 -1.29 -4.80
N ASP A 125 -3.13 -1.63 -3.65
CA ASP A 125 -1.97 -0.90 -3.17
C ASP A 125 -0.71 -1.30 -3.95
N GLU A 126 0.39 -0.58 -3.72
CA GLU A 126 1.67 -0.86 -4.37
C GLU A 126 2.18 -2.28 -4.06
N ARG A 127 1.84 -2.83 -2.89
CA ARG A 127 2.25 -4.19 -2.50
C ARG A 127 1.50 -5.24 -3.31
N ASP A 128 0.20 -5.04 -3.54
CA ASP A 128 -0.63 -5.89 -4.38
C ASP A 128 -0.08 -5.95 -5.81
N LEU A 129 0.34 -4.81 -6.37
CA LEU A 129 0.97 -4.74 -7.69
C LEU A 129 2.34 -5.43 -7.73
N LEU A 130 3.21 -5.20 -6.75
CA LEU A 130 4.52 -5.86 -6.68
C LEU A 130 4.38 -7.38 -6.54
N ASN A 131 3.45 -7.85 -5.71
CA ASN A 131 3.14 -9.26 -5.57
C ASN A 131 2.61 -9.86 -6.88
N GLN A 132 1.77 -9.12 -7.61
CA GLN A 132 1.28 -9.55 -8.92
C GLN A 132 2.44 -9.75 -9.92
N TYR A 133 3.40 -8.82 -9.97
CA TYR A 133 4.56 -8.95 -10.85
C TYR A 133 5.44 -10.15 -10.48
N ARG A 134 5.77 -10.29 -9.19
CA ARG A 134 6.57 -11.43 -8.68
C ARG A 134 5.91 -12.77 -8.98
N ASN A 135 4.62 -12.90 -8.69
CA ASN A 135 3.85 -14.11 -9.00
C ASN A 135 3.77 -14.39 -10.50
N GLY A 136 3.63 -13.35 -11.32
CA GLY A 136 3.65 -13.46 -12.78
C GLY A 136 4.97 -14.02 -13.30
N PHE A 137 6.10 -13.46 -12.87
CA PHE A 137 7.44 -13.91 -13.24
C PHE A 137 7.75 -15.32 -12.71
N SER A 138 7.34 -15.63 -11.48
CA SER A 138 7.49 -16.97 -10.90
C SER A 138 6.75 -18.02 -11.74
N LYS A 139 5.52 -17.72 -12.15
CA LYS A 139 4.72 -18.59 -13.03
C LYS A 139 5.35 -18.76 -14.42
N LEU A 140 5.91 -17.69 -14.99
CA LEU A 140 6.62 -17.80 -16.27
C LEU A 140 7.85 -18.70 -16.16
N ARG A 141 8.60 -18.58 -15.06
CA ARG A 141 9.78 -19.41 -14.77
C ARG A 141 9.42 -20.89 -14.65
N THR A 142 8.43 -21.24 -13.83
CA THR A 142 8.01 -22.65 -13.66
C THR A 142 7.43 -23.27 -14.94
N MET A 143 6.92 -22.44 -15.85
CA MET A 143 6.49 -22.86 -17.19
C MET A 143 7.62 -22.87 -18.23
N ASN A 144 8.85 -22.56 -17.84
CA ASN A 144 10.02 -22.41 -18.72
C ASN A 144 9.78 -21.43 -19.89
N ARG A 145 9.03 -20.34 -19.65
CA ARG A 145 8.67 -19.35 -20.67
C ARG A 145 9.50 -18.09 -20.51
N PHE A 146 10.08 -17.62 -21.62
CA PHE A 146 10.91 -16.41 -21.68
C PHE A 146 12.14 -16.43 -20.77
N VAL A 147 12.55 -17.62 -20.34
CA VAL A 147 13.81 -17.81 -19.63
C VAL A 147 14.97 -17.66 -20.61
N ASP A 148 16.07 -17.09 -20.12
CA ASP A 148 17.26 -16.76 -20.90
C ASP A 148 18.57 -17.15 -20.18
N VAL A 149 18.44 -17.75 -18.98
CA VAL A 149 19.55 -18.27 -18.18
C VAL A 149 19.14 -19.58 -17.51
N ILE A 150 20.10 -20.48 -17.35
CA ILE A 150 20.00 -21.71 -16.57
C ILE A 150 21.17 -21.79 -15.59
N PHE A 151 20.91 -22.33 -14.40
CA PHE A 151 21.93 -22.53 -13.37
C PHE A 151 22.23 -24.01 -13.20
N THR A 152 23.51 -24.39 -13.17
CA THR A 152 23.94 -25.79 -12.98
C THR A 152 24.82 -25.95 -11.75
N PRO A 153 24.69 -27.04 -10.97
CA PRO A 153 25.62 -27.37 -9.89
C PRO A 153 27.04 -27.62 -10.43
N GLU A 154 28.07 -27.12 -9.76
CA GLU A 154 29.48 -27.45 -10.09
C GLU A 154 29.87 -28.89 -9.73
N GLU A 155 29.25 -29.49 -8.71
CA GLU A 155 29.69 -30.79 -8.15
C GLU A 155 29.03 -32.03 -8.83
N GLU A 156 28.13 -31.85 -9.81
CA GLU A 156 27.41 -32.94 -10.47
C GLU A 156 28.10 -33.47 -11.75
N ASP A 157 29.43 -33.37 -11.85
CA ASP A 157 30.24 -33.82 -12.99
C ASP A 157 30.29 -35.36 -13.22
N SER A 158 29.41 -36.15 -12.62
CA SER A 158 29.43 -37.62 -12.75
C SER A 158 28.06 -38.33 -12.77
N SER A 159 26.94 -37.60 -12.83
CA SER A 159 25.62 -38.21 -13.03
C SER A 159 24.99 -37.70 -14.32
N PRO A 160 24.32 -38.56 -15.11
CA PRO A 160 23.77 -38.17 -16.39
C PRO A 160 22.60 -37.19 -16.19
N GLY A 161 22.91 -35.91 -16.35
CA GLY A 161 21.95 -34.82 -16.57
C GLY A 161 21.21 -34.39 -15.31
N VAL A 162 21.13 -33.07 -15.11
CA VAL A 162 19.92 -32.46 -14.58
C VAL A 162 18.76 -33.17 -15.29
N THR A 163 18.02 -34.02 -14.57
CA THR A 163 16.92 -34.75 -15.20
C THR A 163 16.01 -33.71 -15.87
N ASP A 164 15.45 -34.03 -17.03
CA ASP A 164 14.60 -33.09 -17.81
C ASP A 164 13.49 -32.44 -16.95
N ALA A 165 13.12 -33.09 -15.84
CA ALA A 165 12.18 -32.59 -14.84
C ALA A 165 12.71 -31.44 -13.94
N CYS A 166 14.01 -31.34 -13.68
CA CYS A 166 14.62 -30.30 -12.85
C CYS A 166 15.06 -29.06 -13.65
N LEU A 167 15.29 -29.20 -14.96
CA LEU A 167 15.69 -28.10 -15.84
C LEU A 167 14.78 -26.86 -15.72
N PRO A 168 13.42 -26.98 -15.71
CA PRO A 168 12.56 -25.80 -15.58
C PRO A 168 12.72 -25.03 -14.25
N LEU A 169 13.16 -25.73 -13.19
CA LEU A 169 13.27 -25.15 -11.85
C LEU A 169 14.59 -24.39 -11.64
N LEU A 170 15.59 -24.70 -12.46
CA LEU A 170 16.91 -24.05 -12.44
C LEU A 170 17.06 -22.97 -13.52
N CYS A 171 16.02 -22.73 -14.32
CA CYS A 171 15.96 -21.62 -15.26
C CYS A 171 15.57 -20.30 -14.59
N GLY A 172 15.93 -19.18 -15.20
CA GLY A 172 15.59 -17.84 -14.73
C GLY A 172 15.46 -16.82 -15.86
N HIS A 173 15.15 -15.59 -15.47
CA HIS A 173 15.11 -14.43 -16.34
C HIS A 173 16.19 -13.45 -15.88
N ARG A 174 17.21 -13.20 -16.69
CA ARG A 174 18.33 -12.31 -16.37
C ARG A 174 17.85 -10.95 -15.93
N THR A 175 16.90 -10.38 -16.67
CA THR A 175 16.32 -9.06 -16.38
C THR A 175 15.67 -9.00 -15.00
N PHE A 176 14.89 -10.01 -14.62
CA PHE A 176 14.27 -10.07 -13.30
C PHE A 176 15.31 -10.24 -12.20
N LEU A 177 16.25 -11.18 -12.40
CA LEU A 177 17.29 -11.49 -11.42
C LEU A 177 18.24 -10.31 -11.18
N SER A 178 18.62 -9.55 -12.22
CA SER A 178 19.40 -8.32 -12.07
C SER A 178 18.69 -7.28 -11.22
N VAL A 179 17.38 -7.10 -11.40
CA VAL A 179 16.61 -6.12 -10.61
C VAL A 179 16.49 -6.56 -9.15
N CYS A 180 16.40 -7.87 -8.89
CA CYS A 180 16.19 -8.40 -7.55
C CYS A 180 17.49 -8.62 -6.75
N ASN A 181 18.65 -8.70 -7.41
CA ASN A 181 19.90 -9.01 -6.74
C ASN A 181 21.10 -8.35 -7.47
N PRO A 182 21.87 -7.48 -6.78
CA PRO A 182 23.05 -6.81 -7.34
C PRO A 182 24.12 -7.77 -7.88
N HIS A 183 24.33 -8.92 -7.23
CA HIS A 183 25.28 -9.93 -7.70
C HIS A 183 24.93 -10.40 -9.12
N PHE A 184 23.64 -10.60 -9.41
CA PHE A 184 23.19 -10.95 -10.76
C PHE A 184 23.22 -9.77 -11.72
N GLU A 185 22.97 -8.54 -11.27
CA GLU A 185 23.17 -7.34 -12.09
C GLU A 185 24.62 -7.25 -12.58
N ASP A 186 25.58 -7.29 -11.66
CA ASP A 186 27.01 -7.23 -11.97
C ASP A 186 27.45 -8.41 -12.84
N ARG A 187 26.96 -9.62 -12.55
CA ARG A 187 27.28 -10.81 -13.35
C ARG A 187 26.74 -10.73 -14.78
N PHE A 188 25.52 -10.21 -14.97
CA PHE A 188 24.88 -10.18 -16.29
C PHE A 188 25.21 -8.96 -17.13
N THR A 189 25.65 -7.86 -16.52
CA THR A 189 25.88 -6.57 -17.19
C THR A 189 27.31 -6.04 -17.09
N GLY A 190 28.10 -6.54 -16.13
CA GLY A 190 29.49 -6.13 -15.92
C GLY A 190 30.46 -6.75 -16.92
N GLY A 191 31.73 -6.34 -16.86
CA GLY A 191 32.83 -6.88 -17.70
C GLY A 191 33.16 -8.37 -17.46
N TYR A 192 32.44 -9.02 -16.54
CA TYR A 192 32.50 -10.46 -16.28
C TYR A 192 31.73 -11.29 -17.31
N ALA A 193 30.79 -10.70 -18.05
CA ALA A 193 30.02 -11.38 -19.09
C ALA A 193 30.87 -11.93 -20.24
N ASP A 194 32.08 -11.40 -20.44
CA ASP A 194 33.02 -11.81 -21.50
C ASP A 194 34.19 -12.69 -20.99
N SER A 195 34.32 -12.92 -19.68
CA SER A 195 35.56 -13.47 -19.09
C SER A 195 35.41 -14.75 -18.25
N GLN A 196 34.22 -15.10 -17.77
CA GLN A 196 33.97 -16.45 -17.26
C GLN A 196 33.41 -17.31 -18.38
N GLY A 197 33.79 -18.58 -18.43
CA GLY A 197 33.43 -19.54 -19.48
C GLY A 197 31.94 -19.91 -19.51
N ASP A 198 31.07 -18.91 -19.46
CA ASP A 198 29.62 -19.01 -19.60
C ASP A 198 29.33 -19.48 -21.03
N GLN A 199 29.17 -20.80 -21.16
CA GLN A 199 28.85 -21.41 -22.43
C GLN A 199 27.35 -21.24 -22.69
N THR A 200 27.02 -20.81 -23.90
CA THR A 200 25.66 -20.99 -24.41
C THR A 200 25.37 -22.49 -24.42
N SER A 201 24.39 -22.92 -23.62
CA SER A 201 23.89 -24.29 -23.66
C SER A 201 23.36 -24.64 -25.07
N ASP A 202 23.24 -25.93 -25.37
CA ASP A 202 22.66 -26.42 -26.64
C ASP A 202 21.26 -25.85 -26.92
N ASN A 203 20.56 -25.38 -25.87
CA ASN A 203 19.23 -24.78 -25.94
C ASN A 203 19.25 -23.26 -26.15
N GLY A 204 20.43 -22.64 -26.30
CA GLY A 204 20.60 -21.20 -26.47
C GLY A 204 20.47 -20.37 -25.19
N LEU A 205 20.34 -21.03 -24.03
CA LEU A 205 20.32 -20.37 -22.71
C LEU A 205 21.75 -20.13 -22.22
N LEU A 206 21.97 -19.01 -21.53
CA LEU A 206 23.21 -18.75 -20.80
C LEU A 206 23.33 -19.76 -19.65
N ASN A 207 24.38 -20.58 -19.63
CA ASN A 207 24.62 -21.51 -18.53
C ASN A 207 25.54 -20.88 -17.47
N ILE A 208 25.09 -20.84 -16.22
CA ILE A 208 25.87 -20.38 -15.07
C ILE A 208 26.07 -21.52 -14.09
N SER A 209 27.34 -21.88 -13.87
CA SER A 209 27.70 -22.83 -12.84
C SER A 209 27.71 -22.17 -11.46
N LEU A 210 27.17 -22.86 -10.45
CA LEU A 210 27.16 -22.42 -9.06
C LEU A 210 27.70 -23.52 -8.14
N PRO A 211 28.49 -23.19 -7.10
CA PRO A 211 29.08 -24.16 -6.17
C PRO A 211 28.06 -24.59 -5.10
N ALA A 212 26.94 -25.15 -5.51
CA ALA A 212 25.88 -25.61 -4.61
C ALA A 212 24.98 -26.66 -5.29
N SER A 213 24.23 -27.44 -4.50
CA SER A 213 23.29 -28.42 -5.04
C SER A 213 22.14 -27.80 -5.83
N SER A 214 21.51 -28.62 -6.66
CA SER A 214 20.26 -28.28 -7.36
C SER A 214 19.18 -27.80 -6.38
N PHE A 215 19.12 -28.35 -5.16
CA PHE A 215 18.19 -27.91 -4.13
C PHE A 215 18.47 -26.47 -3.69
N ALA A 216 19.71 -26.17 -3.31
CA ALA A 216 20.10 -24.84 -2.84
C ALA A 216 19.87 -23.77 -3.92
N ILE A 217 20.23 -24.08 -5.17
CA ILE A 217 20.00 -23.20 -6.32
C ILE A 217 18.50 -22.96 -6.52
N LYS A 218 17.69 -24.02 -6.56
CA LYS A 218 16.24 -23.91 -6.70
C LYS A 218 15.64 -23.05 -5.58
N THR A 219 16.04 -23.29 -4.33
CA THR A 219 15.56 -22.53 -3.17
C THR A 219 15.93 -21.05 -3.27
N ALA A 220 17.15 -20.72 -3.69
CA ALA A 220 17.57 -19.35 -3.91
C ALA A 220 16.72 -18.65 -4.99
N LEU A 221 16.47 -19.33 -6.10
CA LEU A 221 15.60 -18.83 -7.16
C LEU A 221 14.15 -18.67 -6.70
N ASP A 222 13.58 -19.68 -6.04
CA ASP A 222 12.23 -19.64 -5.48
C ASP A 222 12.08 -18.43 -4.54
N TYR A 223 13.07 -18.20 -3.66
CA TYR A 223 13.09 -17.05 -2.76
C TYR A 223 13.11 -15.71 -3.51
N LEU A 224 13.97 -15.56 -4.53
CA LEU A 224 14.03 -14.32 -5.31
C LEU A 224 12.71 -14.05 -6.05
N TYR A 225 12.10 -15.07 -6.65
CA TYR A 225 10.89 -14.93 -7.44
C TYR A 225 9.62 -14.75 -6.60
N THR A 226 9.52 -15.41 -5.44
CA THR A 226 8.27 -15.46 -4.67
C THR A 226 8.35 -14.75 -3.32
N GLY A 227 9.55 -14.54 -2.80
CA GLY A 227 9.76 -14.15 -1.40
C GLY A 227 9.27 -15.21 -0.40
N GLN A 228 8.85 -16.39 -0.86
CA GLN A 228 8.38 -17.46 0.00
C GLN A 228 9.54 -18.11 0.75
N VAL A 229 9.22 -18.48 1.97
CA VAL A 229 10.10 -19.21 2.89
C VAL A 229 10.13 -20.70 2.53
N LEU A 230 11.22 -21.36 2.90
CA LEU A 230 11.35 -22.81 2.91
C LEU A 230 10.13 -23.47 3.56
N ASP A 231 9.44 -24.35 2.83
CA ASP A 231 8.24 -25.01 3.35
C ASP A 231 8.59 -25.88 4.56
N ARG A 232 7.87 -25.68 5.67
CA ARG A 232 8.08 -26.40 6.93
C ARG A 232 7.53 -27.82 6.90
N GLU A 233 6.58 -28.08 6.00
CA GLU A 233 5.98 -29.41 5.86
C GLU A 233 6.88 -30.34 5.03
N GLU A 234 7.75 -29.79 4.19
CA GLU A 234 8.72 -30.58 3.44
C GLU A 234 9.90 -31.02 4.34
N PRO A 235 10.26 -32.32 4.32
CA PRO A 235 11.47 -32.77 4.97
C PRO A 235 12.68 -32.19 4.21
N ILE A 236 13.50 -31.40 4.90
CA ILE A 236 14.72 -30.81 4.36
C ILE A 236 15.88 -31.33 5.19
N GLU A 237 16.91 -31.85 4.52
CA GLU A 237 18.09 -32.36 5.18
C GLU A 237 19.01 -31.23 5.64
N LEU A 238 19.90 -31.52 6.60
CA LEU A 238 20.86 -30.53 7.11
C LEU A 238 21.76 -30.01 5.99
N GLU A 239 22.27 -30.89 5.13
CA GLU A 239 23.21 -30.53 4.07
C GLU A 239 22.57 -29.55 3.07
N ASP A 240 21.33 -29.78 2.68
CA ASP A 240 20.56 -28.90 1.81
C ASP A 240 20.44 -27.47 2.36
N LEU A 241 20.21 -27.34 3.68
CA LEU A 241 20.13 -26.03 4.34
C LEU A 241 21.50 -25.37 4.49
N LEU A 242 22.57 -26.14 4.73
CA LEU A 242 23.92 -25.59 4.82
C LEU A 242 24.41 -25.10 3.45
N GLN A 243 24.14 -25.84 2.37
CA GLN A 243 24.44 -25.37 1.02
C GLN A 243 23.56 -24.18 0.62
N THR A 244 22.29 -24.14 1.04
CA THR A 244 21.44 -22.96 0.86
C THR A 244 22.02 -21.75 1.61
N LEU A 245 22.53 -21.95 2.82
CA LEU A 245 23.18 -20.92 3.63
C LEU A 245 24.44 -20.39 2.94
N GLU A 246 25.32 -21.27 2.47
CA GLU A 246 26.54 -20.91 1.76
C GLU A 246 26.24 -20.17 0.45
N LEU A 247 25.31 -20.69 -0.35
CA LEU A 247 24.91 -20.08 -1.61
C LEU A 247 24.26 -18.72 -1.39
N SER A 248 23.41 -18.56 -0.38
CA SER A 248 22.78 -17.27 -0.07
C SER A 248 23.79 -16.24 0.44
N GLY A 249 24.83 -16.65 1.16
CA GLY A 249 25.96 -15.79 1.51
C GLY A 249 26.76 -15.37 0.27
N TYR A 250 27.09 -16.33 -0.61
CA TYR A 250 27.80 -16.07 -1.86
C TYR A 250 27.05 -15.11 -2.80
N LEU A 251 25.75 -15.32 -2.97
CA LEU A 251 24.88 -14.50 -3.82
C LEU A 251 24.37 -13.22 -3.13
N GLN A 252 24.75 -12.96 -1.87
CA GLN A 252 24.31 -11.81 -1.07
C GLN A 252 22.77 -11.70 -0.95
N ILE A 253 22.10 -12.82 -0.67
CA ILE A 253 20.66 -12.90 -0.44
C ILE A 253 20.39 -12.90 1.07
N ASP A 254 20.55 -11.75 1.72
CA ASP A 254 20.50 -11.59 3.19
C ASP A 254 19.27 -12.25 3.84
N GLY A 255 18.10 -12.05 3.24
CA GLY A 255 16.85 -12.58 3.79
C GLY A 255 16.81 -14.11 3.77
N LEU A 256 17.39 -14.76 2.75
CA LEU A 256 17.52 -16.22 2.69
C LEU A 256 18.66 -16.71 3.61
N PHE A 257 19.75 -15.96 3.69
CA PHE A 257 20.89 -16.26 4.56
C PHE A 257 20.47 -16.35 6.03
N HIS A 258 19.70 -15.37 6.51
CA HIS A 258 19.17 -15.40 7.87
C HIS A 258 18.09 -16.46 8.06
N LEU A 259 17.27 -16.71 7.04
CA LEU A 259 16.24 -17.75 7.09
C LEU A 259 16.86 -19.15 7.24
N ALA A 260 17.90 -19.46 6.46
CA ALA A 260 18.57 -20.75 6.51
C ALA A 260 19.19 -21.01 7.89
N GLN A 261 19.87 -20.01 8.50
CA GLN A 261 20.38 -20.11 9.88
C GLN A 261 19.27 -20.45 10.87
N ARG A 262 18.12 -19.79 10.75
CA ARG A 262 16.97 -20.03 11.63
C ARG A 262 16.39 -21.43 11.44
N GLU A 263 16.21 -21.88 10.20
CA GLU A 263 15.59 -23.17 9.89
C GLU A 263 16.47 -24.36 10.34
N VAL A 264 17.81 -24.26 10.26
CA VAL A 264 18.74 -25.26 10.83
C VAL A 264 18.46 -25.49 12.32
N VAL A 265 18.24 -24.41 13.06
CA VAL A 265 17.98 -24.44 14.50
C VAL A 265 16.55 -24.89 14.83
N GLU A 266 15.55 -24.29 14.19
CA GLU A 266 14.14 -24.53 14.50
C GLU A 266 13.71 -25.96 14.14
N ARG A 267 14.33 -26.56 13.11
CA ARG A 267 14.11 -27.96 12.73
C ARG A 267 14.91 -28.95 13.57
N GLN A 268 15.73 -28.48 14.51
CA GLN A 268 16.54 -29.31 15.41
C GLN A 268 17.49 -30.27 14.66
N LEU A 269 18.07 -29.81 13.55
CA LEU A 269 18.93 -30.64 12.70
C LEU A 269 20.36 -30.76 13.23
N VAL A 270 20.70 -29.99 14.27
CA VAL A 270 22.03 -30.00 14.89
C VAL A 270 22.04 -30.90 16.11
N ASP A 271 22.99 -31.84 16.14
CA ASP A 271 23.19 -32.85 17.18
C ASP A 271 24.66 -32.92 17.64
N PRO A 272 25.00 -33.72 18.67
CA PRO A 272 26.37 -33.81 19.15
C PRO A 272 27.41 -34.30 18.15
N LEU A 273 27.00 -35.01 17.11
CA LEU A 273 27.88 -35.56 16.08
C LEU A 273 28.17 -34.54 14.99
N ASN A 274 27.19 -33.72 14.62
CA ASN A 274 27.30 -32.79 13.49
C ASN A 274 27.56 -31.33 13.89
N PHE A 275 27.33 -30.91 15.14
CA PHE A 275 27.50 -29.51 15.54
C PHE A 275 28.90 -28.91 15.30
N PRO A 276 30.03 -29.66 15.37
CA PRO A 276 31.34 -29.07 15.12
C PRO A 276 31.49 -28.65 13.65
N ASP A 277 30.96 -29.48 12.73
CA ASP A 277 30.97 -29.19 11.30
C ASP A 277 30.06 -28.01 10.96
N VAL A 278 28.83 -28.01 11.49
CA VAL A 278 27.88 -26.90 11.34
C VAL A 278 28.50 -25.58 11.81
N ARG A 279 29.14 -25.58 12.99
CA ARG A 279 29.83 -24.41 13.53
C ARG A 279 30.97 -23.96 12.63
N HIS A 280 31.76 -24.89 12.11
CA HIS A 280 32.88 -24.57 11.22
C HIS A 280 32.41 -23.90 9.94
N ARG A 281 31.41 -24.48 9.26
CA ARG A 281 30.81 -23.93 8.04
C ARG A 281 30.15 -22.57 8.28
N ALA A 282 29.39 -22.44 9.37
CA ALA A 282 28.76 -21.18 9.75
C ALA A 282 29.80 -20.07 10.00
N ALA A 283 30.90 -20.39 10.70
CA ALA A 283 31.95 -19.41 10.97
C ALA A 283 32.74 -19.02 9.70
N ALA A 284 32.87 -19.92 8.73
CA ALA A 284 33.60 -19.64 7.48
C ALA A 284 32.92 -18.60 6.59
N ILE A 285 31.61 -18.39 6.75
CA ILE A 285 30.79 -17.47 5.95
C ILE A 285 30.15 -16.36 6.81
N ASP A 286 30.68 -16.13 8.01
CA ASP A 286 30.19 -15.12 8.95
C ASP A 286 28.69 -15.25 9.32
N ALA A 287 28.19 -16.49 9.40
CA ALA A 287 26.84 -16.80 9.87
C ALA A 287 26.75 -16.69 11.42
N ASP A 288 26.85 -15.46 11.92
CA ASP A 288 26.97 -15.15 13.35
C ASP A 288 25.88 -15.78 14.23
N ALA A 289 24.62 -15.77 13.78
CA ALA A 289 23.51 -16.27 14.59
C ALA A 289 23.61 -17.78 14.81
N LEU A 290 23.96 -18.53 13.76
CA LEU A 290 24.17 -19.97 13.83
C LEU A 290 25.44 -20.32 14.62
N THR A 291 26.54 -19.61 14.39
CA THR A 291 27.79 -19.78 15.16
C THR A 291 27.58 -19.58 16.66
N GLN A 292 26.94 -18.47 17.05
CA GLN A 292 26.60 -18.19 18.45
C GLN A 292 25.63 -19.22 19.05
N TRP A 293 24.73 -19.77 18.22
CA TRP A 293 23.85 -20.84 18.66
C TRP A 293 24.64 -22.13 18.96
N CYS A 294 25.57 -22.52 18.08
CA CYS A 294 26.45 -23.68 18.28
C CYS A 294 27.31 -23.52 19.55
N ASP A 295 27.86 -22.32 19.81
CA ASP A 295 28.63 -22.04 21.04
C ASP A 295 27.78 -22.25 22.32
N LYS A 296 26.53 -21.78 22.29
CA LYS A 296 25.57 -21.98 23.38
C LYS A 296 25.17 -23.44 23.52
N TYR A 297 24.98 -24.15 22.42
CA TYR A 297 24.67 -25.58 22.39
C TYR A 297 25.78 -26.39 23.05
N GLU A 298 27.04 -26.15 22.64
CA GLU A 298 28.23 -26.81 23.22
C GLU A 298 28.31 -26.55 24.73
N THR A 299 28.18 -25.30 25.15
CA THR A 299 28.30 -24.90 26.55
C THR A 299 27.24 -25.57 27.44
N ARG A 300 25.99 -25.64 26.96
CA ARG A 300 24.86 -26.16 27.73
C ARG A 300 24.77 -27.69 27.71
N ASN A 301 25.28 -28.34 26.68
CA ASN A 301 25.16 -29.78 26.48
C ASN A 301 26.48 -30.54 26.69
N ARG A 302 27.47 -29.95 27.39
CA ARG A 302 28.81 -30.55 27.61
C ARG A 302 28.78 -32.02 28.05
N GLU A 303 27.97 -32.36 29.05
CA GLU A 303 27.86 -33.75 29.53
C GLU A 303 27.18 -34.66 28.51
N TYR A 304 26.15 -34.17 27.81
CA TYR A 304 25.47 -34.93 26.76
C TYR A 304 26.43 -35.25 25.61
N ILE A 305 27.16 -34.24 25.12
CA ILE A 305 28.19 -34.38 24.09
C ILE A 305 29.23 -35.41 24.53
N ARG A 306 29.76 -35.30 25.76
CA ARG A 306 30.78 -36.22 26.29
C ARG A 306 30.32 -37.68 26.29
N VAL A 307 29.04 -37.95 26.53
CA VAL A 307 28.48 -39.31 26.54
C VAL A 307 28.22 -39.84 25.14
N THR A 308 27.90 -38.96 24.18
CA THR A 308 27.60 -39.36 22.79
C THR A 308 28.84 -39.47 21.89
N THR A 309 29.93 -38.77 22.21
CA THR A 309 31.17 -38.74 21.39
C THR A 309 32.37 -39.41 22.06
N GLY A 310 32.23 -39.86 23.32
CA GLY A 310 33.25 -40.60 24.08
C GLY A 310 33.10 -42.11 23.98
#